data_AF-A0AAU3GYL3-F1
#
_entry.id   AF-A0AAU3GYL3-F1
#
_cell.length_a   1.000
_cell.length_b   1.000
_cell.length_c   1.000
_cell.angle_alpha   90.00
_cell.angle_beta   90.00
_cell.angle_gamma   90.00
#
_symmetry.space_group_name_H-M   'P 1'
#
loop_
_entity.id
_entity.type
_entity.pdbx_description
1 polymer ?
#
loop_
_entity_poly.entity_id
_entity_poly.type
_entity_poly.pdbx_seq_one_letter_code
_entity_poly.pdbx_strand_id
1 'polypeptide(L)'
;MENVFDTYLAEGKQFSGLTTGGSAVADGARQLFKSLDATQHLLGAQTVEIADAGAHASTQIVAHHHRGGGYYHTGDTYEDDLVRTANGWRISRRTLRIHWTTGSPGVFLMA
;
A
#
# COMPACT_ATOMS: atom_id res chain seq x y z
N MET A 1 3.13 -7.97 4.23
CA MET A 1 2.42 -6.73 3.92
C MET A 1 1.10 -6.77 4.62
N GLU A 2 0.84 -5.79 5.46
CA GLU A 2 -0.42 -5.63 6.18
C GLU A 2 -1.11 -4.36 5.70
N ASN A 3 -2.40 -4.44 5.41
CA ASN A 3 -3.23 -3.27 5.14
C ASN A 3 -4.13 -3.03 6.35
N VAL A 4 -4.13 -1.79 6.85
CA VAL A 4 -4.94 -1.37 7.99
C VAL A 4 -5.60 -0.05 7.63
N PHE A 5 -6.89 0.06 7.94
CA PHE A 5 -7.66 1.28 7.73
C PHE A 5 -7.98 1.91 9.07
N ASP A 6 -8.00 3.24 9.13
CA ASP A 6 -8.57 3.94 10.27
C ASP A 6 -10.02 3.50 10.50
N THR A 7 -10.42 3.43 11.77
CA THR A 7 -11.65 2.74 12.19
C THR A 7 -12.94 3.36 11.65
N TYR A 8 -12.88 4.62 11.22
CA TYR A 8 -14.02 5.33 10.64
C TYR A 8 -14.23 5.03 9.14
N LEU A 9 -13.28 4.34 8.50
CA LEU A 9 -13.35 3.93 7.09
C LEU A 9 -13.99 2.54 6.99
N ALA A 10 -15.23 2.48 6.49
CA ALA A 10 -16.00 1.25 6.40
C ALA A 10 -15.37 0.22 5.45
N GLU A 11 -14.62 0.68 4.46
CA GLU A 11 -13.87 -0.12 3.48
C GLU A 11 -12.82 -1.02 4.15
N GLY A 12 -12.38 -0.68 5.36
CA GLY A 12 -11.46 -1.50 6.15
C GLY A 12 -11.95 -2.93 6.36
N LYS A 13 -13.26 -3.17 6.42
CA LYS A 13 -13.84 -4.52 6.54
C LYS A 13 -13.52 -5.42 5.34
N GLN A 14 -13.30 -4.83 4.18
CA GLN A 14 -13.08 -5.53 2.93
C GLN A 14 -11.60 -5.60 2.53
N PHE A 15 -10.85 -4.54 2.80
CA PHE A 15 -9.48 -4.39 2.28
C PHE A 15 -8.37 -4.55 3.33
N SER A 16 -8.71 -4.64 4.63
CA SER A 16 -7.71 -4.96 5.65
C SER A 16 -7.29 -6.41 5.57
N GLY A 17 -6.02 -6.70 5.83
CA GLY A 17 -5.51 -8.07 5.85
C GLY A 17 -4.00 -8.17 5.83
N LEU A 18 -3.50 -9.39 6.09
CA LEU A 18 -2.09 -9.73 6.08
C LEU A 18 -1.78 -10.66 4.91
N THR A 19 -0.81 -10.28 4.09
CA THR A 19 -0.23 -11.11 3.04
C THR A 19 1.25 -11.36 3.33
N THR A 20 1.66 -12.63 3.31
CA THR A 20 3.03 -13.06 3.61
C THR A 20 3.70 -13.67 2.39
N GLY A 21 4.97 -13.33 2.17
CA GLY A 21 5.77 -13.79 1.03
C GLY A 21 5.72 -12.83 -0.16
N GLY A 22 6.89 -12.54 -0.74
CA GLY A 22 7.04 -11.56 -1.81
C GLY A 22 6.21 -11.90 -3.06
N SER A 23 6.17 -13.16 -3.47
CA SER A 23 5.37 -13.60 -4.63
C SER A 23 3.88 -13.43 -4.38
N ALA A 24 3.39 -13.80 -3.19
CA ALA A 24 1.97 -13.64 -2.84
C ALA A 24 1.55 -12.16 -2.84
N VAL A 25 2.42 -11.27 -2.34
CA VAL A 25 2.18 -9.82 -2.40
C VAL A 25 2.13 -9.34 -3.86
N ALA A 26 3.08 -9.75 -4.69
CA ALA A 26 3.11 -9.36 -6.10
C ALA A 26 1.89 -9.87 -6.88
N ASP A 27 1.49 -11.11 -6.66
CA ASP A 27 0.33 -11.72 -7.32
C ASP A 27 -0.99 -11.09 -6.85
N GLY A 28 -1.11 -10.80 -5.56
CA GLY A 28 -2.24 -10.04 -5.01
C GLY A 28 -2.35 -8.64 -5.63
N ALA A 29 -1.24 -7.92 -5.73
CA ALA A 29 -1.20 -6.61 -6.37
C ALA A 29 -1.56 -6.68 -7.87
N ARG A 30 -1.03 -7.67 -8.61
CA ARG A 30 -1.41 -7.91 -10.01
C ARG A 30 -2.91 -8.12 -10.14
N GLN A 31 -3.50 -8.98 -9.32
CA GLN A 31 -4.93 -9.27 -9.36
C GLN A 31 -5.77 -8.05 -9.00
N LEU A 32 -5.35 -7.27 -8.00
CA LEU A 32 -6.06 -6.07 -7.55
C LEU A 32 -6.03 -4.96 -8.62
N PHE A 33 -4.89 -4.77 -9.28
CA PHE A 33 -4.68 -3.68 -10.24
C PHE A 33 -5.01 -4.05 -11.69
N LYS A 34 -5.21 -5.33 -12.04
CA LYS A 34 -5.43 -5.81 -13.42
C LYS A 34 -6.52 -5.07 -14.22
N SER A 35 -7.41 -4.44 -13.47
CA SER A 35 -8.71 -3.98 -13.88
C SER A 35 -8.79 -2.45 -13.95
N LEU A 36 -7.72 -1.78 -13.51
CA LEU A 36 -7.60 -0.33 -13.49
C LEU A 36 -6.95 0.15 -14.78
N ASP A 37 -7.36 1.32 -15.23
CA ASP A 37 -6.74 1.96 -16.39
C ASP A 37 -5.42 2.63 -16.00
N ALA A 38 -5.36 3.19 -14.80
CA ALA A 38 -4.17 3.86 -14.28
C ALA A 38 -4.13 3.85 -12.75
N THR A 39 -2.91 3.80 -12.22
CA THR A 39 -2.63 4.11 -10.82
C THR A 39 -1.43 5.05 -10.71
N GLN A 40 -1.42 5.89 -9.69
CA GLN A 40 -0.26 6.69 -9.32
C GLN A 40 -0.12 6.68 -7.81
N HIS A 41 1.06 6.35 -7.30
CA HIS A 41 1.37 6.44 -5.87
C HIS A 41 2.42 7.54 -5.71
N LEU A 42 2.01 8.69 -5.18
CA LEU A 42 2.92 9.79 -4.87
C LEU A 42 3.46 9.60 -3.45
N LEU A 43 4.76 9.33 -3.34
CA LEU A 43 5.44 9.11 -2.07
C LEU A 43 6.20 10.38 -1.67
N GLY A 44 6.11 10.78 -0.41
CA GLY A 44 6.76 11.97 0.12
C GLY A 44 6.98 11.92 1.62
N ALA A 45 7.56 13.01 2.15
CA ALA A 45 7.82 13.20 3.58
C ALA A 45 8.43 11.96 4.27
N GLN A 46 9.44 11.37 3.63
CA GLN A 46 10.05 10.12 4.06
C GLN A 46 10.97 10.36 5.25
N THR A 47 10.82 9.58 6.31
CA THR A 47 11.80 9.47 7.39
C THR A 47 12.42 8.09 7.36
N VAL A 48 13.73 8.00 7.56
CA VAL A 48 14.46 6.73 7.56
C VAL A 48 15.42 6.72 8.74
N GLU A 49 15.29 5.70 9.58
CA GLU A 49 16.17 5.40 10.70
C GLU A 49 17.02 4.18 10.35
N ILE A 50 18.32 4.36 10.19
CA ILE A 50 19.25 3.28 9.84
C ILE A 50 19.81 2.67 11.14
N ALA A 51 19.78 1.34 11.24
CA ALA A 51 20.38 0.58 12.32
C ALA A 51 21.36 -0.47 11.78
N ASP A 52 22.14 -1.13 12.65
CA ASP A 52 23.20 -2.06 12.22
C ASP A 52 22.67 -3.24 11.39
N ALA A 53 21.46 -3.73 11.69
CA ALA A 53 20.85 -4.88 11.03
C ALA A 53 19.82 -4.53 9.94
N GLY A 54 19.53 -3.25 9.72
CA GLY A 54 18.41 -2.86 8.85
C GLY A 54 18.10 -1.36 8.85
N ALA A 55 16.88 -1.02 8.46
CA ALA A 55 16.37 0.33 8.60
C ALA A 55 14.86 0.30 8.83
N HIS A 56 14.33 1.32 9.50
CA HIS A 56 12.90 1.57 9.60
C HIS A 56 12.59 2.83 8.79
N ALA A 57 11.52 2.79 7.99
CA ALA A 57 11.11 3.93 7.19
C ALA A 57 9.61 4.20 7.35
N SER A 58 9.26 5.47 7.57
CA SER A 58 7.89 5.97 7.47
C SER A 58 7.77 6.83 6.21
N THR A 59 6.74 6.59 5.40
CA THR A 59 6.54 7.30 4.13
C THR A 59 5.09 7.68 3.97
N GLN A 60 4.80 8.96 3.73
CA GLN A 60 3.45 9.41 3.38
C GLN A 60 3.17 9.13 1.91
N ILE A 61 1.94 8.65 1.62
CA ILE A 61 1.48 8.36 0.27
C ILE A 61 0.16 9.07 -0.02
N VAL A 62 0.02 9.58 -1.23
CA VAL A 62 -1.30 9.79 -1.85
C VAL A 62 -1.39 8.85 -3.05
N ALA A 63 -2.35 7.93 -3.04
CA ALA A 63 -2.52 6.95 -4.09
C ALA A 63 -3.80 7.22 -4.89
N HIS A 64 -3.66 7.32 -6.20
CA HIS A 64 -4.75 7.49 -7.15
C HIS A 64 -4.99 6.20 -7.92
N HIS A 65 -6.26 5.79 -8.03
CA HIS A 65 -6.70 4.61 -8.78
C HIS A 65 -7.86 5.00 -9.67
N HIS A 66 -7.75 4.71 -10.97
CA HIS A 66 -8.75 5.11 -11.97
C HIS A 66 -9.24 3.92 -12.79
N ARG A 67 -10.53 3.91 -13.08
CA ARG A 67 -11.17 2.98 -14.01
C ARG A 67 -12.38 3.65 -14.65
N GLY A 68 -12.39 3.74 -15.98
CA GLY A 68 -13.38 4.51 -16.74
C GLY A 68 -13.44 5.95 -16.22
N GLY A 69 -14.66 6.45 -15.97
CA GLY A 69 -14.86 7.75 -15.33
C GLY A 69 -14.79 7.74 -13.80
N GLY A 70 -14.55 6.57 -13.18
CA GLY A 70 -14.52 6.40 -11.73
C GLY A 70 -13.11 6.52 -11.14
N TYR A 71 -13.05 6.85 -9.85
CA TYR A 71 -11.80 6.92 -9.09
C TYR A 71 -11.96 6.41 -7.66
N TYR A 72 -10.85 5.97 -7.08
CA TYR A 72 -10.68 5.77 -5.65
C TYR A 72 -9.30 6.26 -5.23
N HIS A 73 -9.25 7.27 -4.38
CA HIS A 73 -8.00 7.84 -3.89
C HIS A 73 -7.86 7.65 -2.40
N THR A 74 -6.63 7.47 -1.95
CA THR A 74 -6.31 7.23 -0.54
C THR A 74 -5.15 8.12 -0.12
N GLY A 75 -5.14 8.50 1.16
CA GLY A 75 -3.98 9.10 1.81
C GLY A 75 -3.51 8.20 2.94
N ASP A 76 -2.24 7.85 2.88
CA ASP A 76 -1.72 6.69 3.59
C ASP A 76 -0.35 6.94 4.22
N THR A 77 0.07 6.01 5.05
CA THR A 77 1.45 5.87 5.51
C THR A 77 1.93 4.43 5.33
N TYR A 78 3.10 4.26 4.73
CA TYR A 78 3.87 3.01 4.83
C TYR A 78 4.76 3.08 6.06
N GLU A 79 4.69 2.04 6.88
CA GLU A 79 5.65 1.73 7.94
C GLU A 79 6.42 0.47 7.51
N ASP A 80 7.67 0.68 7.11
CA ASP A 80 8.52 -0.35 6.51
C ASP A 80 9.68 -0.76 7.43
N ASP A 81 9.91 -2.06 7.52
CA ASP A 81 11.19 -2.62 7.94
C ASP A 81 11.99 -3.01 6.69
N LEU A 82 13.25 -2.63 6.68
CA LEU A 82 14.18 -2.84 5.58
C LEU A 82 15.35 -3.69 6.07
N VAL A 83 15.76 -4.66 5.24
CA VAL A 83 16.93 -5.51 5.49
C VAL A 83 17.95 -5.33 4.36
N ARG A 84 19.24 -5.26 4.72
CA ARG A 84 20.33 -5.23 3.75
C ARG A 84 20.70 -6.66 3.37
N THR A 85 20.48 -7.03 2.11
CA THR A 85 20.87 -8.34 1.56
C THR A 85 22.11 -8.20 0.68
N ALA A 86 22.69 -9.34 0.26
CA ALA A 86 23.77 -9.34 -0.74
C ALA A 86 23.35 -8.69 -2.08
N ASN A 87 22.05 -8.65 -2.39
CA ASN A 87 21.47 -8.05 -3.60
C ASN A 87 20.89 -6.64 -3.36
N GLY A 88 21.30 -5.99 -2.27
CA GLY A 88 20.83 -4.66 -1.86
C GLY A 88 19.69 -4.69 -0.83
N TRP A 89 19.13 -3.52 -0.56
CA TRP A 89 18.04 -3.33 0.40
C TRP A 89 16.74 -3.99 -0.07
N ARG A 90 15.99 -4.59 0.86
CA ARG A 90 14.68 -5.20 0.62
C ARG A 90 13.73 -4.85 1.75
N ILE A 91 12.45 -4.72 1.43
CA ILE A 91 11.37 -4.60 2.42
C ILE A 91 11.15 -5.99 3.02
N SER A 92 11.38 -6.14 4.32
CA SER A 92 11.08 -7.38 5.06
C SER A 92 9.65 -7.36 5.61
N ARG A 93 9.15 -6.19 6.00
CA ARG A 93 7.78 -5.96 6.45
C ARG A 93 7.31 -4.59 5.97
N ARG A 94 6.02 -4.50 5.65
CA ARG A 94 5.31 -3.26 5.33
C ARG A 94 3.95 -3.29 5.99
N THR A 95 3.60 -2.25 6.72
CA THR A 95 2.22 -1.93 7.11
C THR A 95 1.78 -0.69 6.34
N LEU A 96 0.76 -0.83 5.51
CA LEU A 96 0.05 0.27 4.85
C LEU A 96 -1.10 0.69 5.77
N ARG A 97 -1.06 1.92 6.27
CA ARG A 97 -2.12 2.54 7.06
C ARG A 97 -2.87 3.55 6.20
N ILE A 98 -4.15 3.31 5.97
CA ILE A 98 -5.02 4.19 5.18
C ILE A 98 -5.75 5.12 6.15
N HIS A 99 -5.50 6.42 6.02
CA HIS A 99 -6.01 7.44 6.92
C HIS A 99 -7.27 8.09 6.40
N TRP A 100 -7.44 8.22 5.09
CA TRP A 100 -8.65 8.77 4.46
C TRP A 100 -8.85 8.21 3.06
N THR A 101 -10.09 8.25 2.58
CA THR A 101 -10.49 7.78 1.25
C THR A 101 -11.38 8.82 0.55
N THR A 102 -11.38 8.83 -0.78
CA THR A 102 -12.36 9.58 -1.58
C THR A 102 -12.66 8.84 -2.88
N GLY A 103 -13.86 9.05 -3.43
CA GLY A 103 -14.36 8.27 -4.56
C GLY A 103 -15.00 6.95 -4.14
N SER A 104 -14.97 5.95 -5.03
CA SER A 104 -15.65 4.67 -4.81
C SER A 104 -14.67 3.48 -4.90
N PRO A 105 -14.60 2.61 -3.88
CA PRO A 105 -13.79 1.39 -3.96
C PRO A 105 -14.30 0.41 -5.03
N GLY A 106 -15.48 0.67 -5.62
CA GLY A 106 -16.02 -0.06 -6.75
C GLY A 106 -15.08 -0.14 -7.95
N VAL A 107 -14.14 0.81 -8.09
CA VAL A 107 -13.08 0.74 -9.11
C VAL A 107 -12.16 -0.48 -8.96
N PHE A 108 -12.16 -1.16 -7.82
CA PHE A 108 -11.44 -2.43 -7.62
C PHE A 108 -12.34 -3.67 -7.69
N LEU A 109 -13.64 -3.50 -7.44
CA LEU A 109 -14.56 -4.59 -7.12
C LEU A 109 -15.49 -4.97 -8.26
N MET A 110 -15.83 -4.01 -9.11
CA MET A 110 -16.65 -4.27 -10.29
C MET A 110 -15.74 -4.94 -11.32
N ALA A 111 -16.24 -5.94 -12.04
CA ALA A 111 -15.64 -6.49 -13.26
C ALA A 111 -16.78 -6.64 -14.27
#